data_AF-A0A2N1PED3-F1
#
_entry.id   AF-A0A2N1PED3-F1
#
_cell.length_a   1.000
_cell.length_b   1.000
_cell.length_c   1.000
_cell.angle_alpha   90.00
_cell.angle_beta   90.00
_cell.angle_gamma   90.00
#
_symmetry.space_group_name_H-M   'P 1'
#
loop_
_entity.id
_entity.type
_entity.pdbx_description
1 polymer ?
#
loop_
_entity_poly.entity_id
_entity_poly.type
_entity_poly.pdbx_seq_one_letter_code
_entity_poly.pdbx_strand_id
1 'polypeptide(L)'
;FQGTTWNRTLVGFKDNGEVVIGKPTFTGYQVMVFDEDGSLKLNQINVSGFNRLPANEHEVTVLFEEYTGLIDTADQKLVITGTDVKSDGSGSRYFAKGIKQSITTDAITVAPNSFVIMGDKLFEAGFITDTDTIIVQRQLSGQFEGVRHAIGGWERLVVDGVKTEIFTEGASYQYRAPRTAIGIKQDGTVFFVTVDGRNMWQGMDGVTGYEMAEIMNYFEAYQAVNLDGGGSTTMAILNALGEYDVVNTPSDGNLRTNANGVFFVKGKLEQPMPPVPFPDNRPVLAAPEHIMVSNGQLAFNPIENATKYDVYVDGIKYTTTTNQMNLDLPLGEHNIQIRAFGDHEQFKQSVYSTTYKYHAYSNEMTDFLEFLKSYAQAGQ
;
A
#
# COMPACT_ATOMS: atom_id res chain seq x y z
N PHE A 1 -2.97 -1.09 10.91
CA PHE A 1 -2.64 -0.84 12.34
C PHE A 1 -3.80 -0.12 13.00
N GLN A 2 -4.34 -0.63 14.11
CA GLN A 2 -5.24 0.16 14.94
C GLN A 2 -4.37 1.21 15.64
N GLY A 3 -4.58 2.50 15.34
CA GLY A 3 -3.76 3.59 15.90
C GLY A 3 -3.66 3.57 17.43
N THR A 4 -2.72 4.34 17.97
CA THR A 4 -2.31 4.33 19.39
C THR A 4 -3.32 4.95 20.36
N THR A 5 -4.49 5.41 19.90
CA THR A 5 -5.48 6.15 20.72
C THR A 5 -6.88 5.51 20.70
N TRP A 6 -7.77 6.07 21.54
CA TRP A 6 -9.20 5.80 21.77
C TRP A 6 -9.97 5.10 20.63
N ASN A 7 -11.01 4.34 20.99
CA ASN A 7 -11.93 3.71 20.04
C ASN A 7 -12.71 4.77 19.23
N ARG A 8 -12.07 5.29 18.17
CA ARG A 8 -12.53 6.43 17.37
C ARG A 8 -13.26 5.98 16.11
N THR A 9 -14.10 6.88 15.63
CA THR A 9 -14.79 6.74 14.35
C THR A 9 -13.77 6.75 13.20
N LEU A 10 -13.89 5.80 12.29
CA LEU A 10 -13.22 5.79 11.00
C LEU A 10 -14.22 6.12 9.90
N VAL A 11 -13.70 6.68 8.82
CA VAL A 11 -14.35 6.62 7.50
C VAL A 11 -13.53 5.67 6.63
N GLY A 12 -14.15 4.57 6.22
CA GLY A 12 -13.56 3.53 5.39
C GLY A 12 -14.15 3.53 3.98
N PHE A 13 -13.32 3.19 3.00
CA PHE A 13 -13.66 3.11 1.58
C PHE A 13 -13.33 1.72 1.06
N LYS A 14 -14.31 1.07 0.42
CA LYS A 14 -14.16 -0.24 -0.23
C LYS A 14 -13.95 -0.06 -1.75
N ASP A 15 -13.40 -1.07 -2.40
CA ASP A 15 -13.13 -1.04 -3.86
C ASP A 15 -14.40 -0.94 -4.72
N ASN A 16 -15.57 -1.32 -4.18
CA ASN A 16 -16.87 -1.18 -4.85
C ASN A 16 -17.48 0.23 -4.73
N GLY A 17 -16.78 1.19 -4.09
CA GLY A 17 -17.26 2.55 -3.85
C GLY A 17 -18.10 2.73 -2.58
N GLU A 18 -18.39 1.66 -1.83
CA GLU A 18 -19.08 1.74 -0.55
C GLU A 18 -18.24 2.50 0.48
N VAL A 19 -18.87 3.44 1.18
CA VAL A 19 -18.28 4.19 2.29
C VAL A 19 -18.90 3.72 3.60
N VAL A 20 -18.04 3.34 4.55
CA VAL A 20 -18.46 2.86 5.87
C VAL A 20 -17.98 3.82 6.95
N ILE A 21 -18.86 4.15 7.88
CA ILE A 21 -18.55 5.05 8.99
C ILE A 21 -18.87 4.36 10.31
N GLY A 22 -17.93 4.43 11.25
CA GLY A 22 -18.15 3.93 12.59
C GLY A 22 -16.88 3.53 13.30
N LYS A 23 -17.02 2.84 14.43
CA LYS A 23 -15.89 2.30 15.17
C LYS A 23 -15.52 0.93 14.57
N PRO A 24 -14.25 0.68 14.21
CA PRO A 24 -13.86 -0.55 13.54
C PRO A 24 -13.93 -1.74 14.49
N THR A 25 -14.41 -2.86 13.97
CA THR A 25 -14.41 -4.16 14.65
C THR A 25 -13.34 -5.06 14.07
N PHE A 26 -12.86 -6.00 14.89
CA PHE A 26 -11.79 -6.91 14.51
C PHE A 26 -12.01 -8.29 15.12
N THR A 27 -11.64 -9.35 14.40
CA THR A 27 -11.75 -10.76 14.85
C THR A 27 -10.49 -11.27 15.55
N GLY A 28 -9.33 -10.68 15.28
CA GLY A 28 -8.04 -11.12 15.84
C GLY A 28 -6.87 -10.57 15.06
N TYR A 29 -5.67 -11.07 15.36
CA TYR A 29 -4.47 -10.84 14.56
C TYR A 29 -4.23 -12.01 13.62
N GLN A 30 -3.69 -11.69 12.44
CA GLN A 30 -3.35 -12.67 11.43
C GLN A 30 -1.98 -12.38 10.81
N VAL A 31 -1.34 -13.43 10.31
CA VAL A 31 -0.21 -13.36 9.38
C VAL A 31 -0.77 -13.51 7.97
N MET A 32 -0.47 -12.54 7.11
CA MET A 32 -0.78 -12.56 5.70
C MET A 32 0.51 -12.66 4.91
N VAL A 33 0.53 -13.51 3.89
CA VAL A 33 1.68 -13.67 2.99
C VAL A 33 1.24 -13.29 1.59
N PHE A 34 1.88 -12.30 1.03
CA PHE A 34 1.68 -11.86 -0.34
C PHE A 34 2.84 -12.35 -1.20
N ASP A 35 2.53 -12.94 -2.35
CA ASP A 35 3.56 -13.32 -3.32
C ASP A 35 4.23 -12.09 -3.95
N GLU A 36 5.28 -12.33 -4.75
CA GLU A 36 6.05 -11.28 -5.42
C GLU A 36 5.21 -10.40 -6.38
N ASP A 37 4.04 -10.89 -6.79
CA ASP A 37 3.12 -10.18 -7.67
C ASP A 37 2.10 -9.35 -6.90
N GLY A 38 2.06 -9.49 -5.57
CA GLY A 38 1.15 -8.78 -4.67
C GLY A 38 -0.16 -9.52 -4.40
N SER A 39 -0.25 -10.81 -4.74
CA SER A 39 -1.44 -11.64 -4.49
C SER A 39 -1.38 -12.25 -3.10
N LEU A 40 -2.48 -12.17 -2.36
CA LEU A 40 -2.59 -12.82 -1.05
C LEU A 40 -2.62 -14.35 -1.23
N LYS A 41 -1.69 -15.07 -0.61
CA LYS A 41 -1.75 -16.54 -0.49
C LYS A 41 -2.81 -16.92 0.53
N LEU A 42 -3.80 -17.71 0.10
CA LEU A 42 -4.91 -18.14 0.94
C LEU A 42 -4.47 -19.25 1.91
N ASN A 43 -3.91 -18.85 3.04
CA ASN A 43 -3.75 -19.68 4.22
C ASN A 43 -4.06 -18.82 5.46
N GLN A 44 -5.03 -19.20 6.28
CA GLN A 44 -5.41 -18.42 7.45
C GLN A 44 -4.50 -18.76 8.63
N ILE A 45 -3.58 -17.86 8.95
CA ILE A 45 -2.72 -17.98 10.11
C ILE A 45 -3.11 -16.93 11.15
N ASN A 46 -3.77 -17.38 12.20
CA ASN A 46 -4.07 -16.54 13.36
C ASN A 46 -2.84 -16.42 14.24
N VAL A 47 -2.61 -15.22 14.77
CA VAL A 47 -1.56 -14.97 15.77
C VAL A 47 -2.11 -15.22 17.17
N SER A 48 -1.50 -16.15 17.89
CA SER A 48 -1.86 -16.58 19.25
C SER A 48 -1.26 -15.69 20.35
N GLY A 49 -0.27 -14.87 20.05
CA GLY A 49 0.34 -13.98 21.03
C GLY A 49 1.51 -13.17 20.51
N PHE A 50 1.91 -12.17 21.29
CA PHE A 50 3.02 -11.27 21.00
C PHE A 50 4.05 -11.28 22.11
N ASN A 51 5.32 -11.08 21.76
CA ASN A 51 6.44 -10.91 22.70
C ASN A 51 6.50 -12.01 23.78
N ARG A 52 6.22 -13.24 23.37
CA ARG A 52 6.39 -14.46 24.15
C ARG A 52 6.71 -15.63 23.22
N LEU A 53 7.37 -16.64 23.76
CA LEU A 53 7.53 -17.92 23.07
C LEU A 53 6.16 -18.62 22.93
N PRO A 54 5.97 -19.42 21.87
CA PRO A 54 4.77 -20.23 21.71
C PRO A 54 4.72 -21.30 22.81
N ALA A 55 3.52 -21.64 23.30
CA ALA A 55 3.38 -22.66 24.34
C ALA A 55 3.50 -24.11 23.80
N ASN A 56 3.31 -24.27 22.49
CA ASN A 56 3.46 -25.50 21.72
C ASN A 56 3.67 -25.14 20.24
N GLU A 57 4.03 -26.12 19.42
CA GLU A 57 4.36 -25.91 18.00
C GLU A 57 3.23 -25.33 17.15
N HIS A 58 1.96 -25.52 17.53
CA HIS A 58 0.80 -25.03 16.78
C HIS A 58 0.44 -23.57 17.08
N GLU A 59 0.96 -23.00 18.17
CA GLU A 59 0.76 -21.59 18.46
C GLU A 59 1.67 -20.75 17.58
N VAL A 60 1.08 -19.79 16.87
CA VAL A 60 1.85 -18.79 16.14
C VAL A 60 2.04 -17.56 17.00
N THR A 61 3.27 -17.27 17.41
CA THR A 61 3.60 -16.04 18.14
C THR A 61 4.52 -15.14 17.33
N VAL A 62 4.40 -13.83 17.56
CA VAL A 62 5.22 -12.82 16.89
C VAL A 62 6.01 -12.03 17.94
N LEU A 63 7.32 -12.01 17.80
CA LEU A 63 8.24 -11.33 18.69
C LEU A 63 8.78 -10.07 18.00
N PHE A 64 8.50 -8.93 18.59
CA PHE A 64 8.96 -7.60 18.20
C PHE A 64 10.17 -7.18 19.05
N GLU A 65 10.73 -6.00 18.78
CA GLU A 65 11.91 -5.47 19.46
C GLU A 65 11.74 -5.30 20.98
N GLU A 66 10.51 -5.24 21.50
CA GLU A 66 10.28 -5.19 22.96
C GLU A 66 10.50 -6.55 23.63
N TYR A 67 10.61 -7.65 22.88
CA TYR A 67 11.09 -8.91 23.40
C TYR A 67 12.62 -8.86 23.54
N THR A 68 13.10 -8.60 24.75
CA THR A 68 14.52 -8.42 25.05
C THR A 68 15.26 -9.71 25.40
N GLY A 69 14.55 -10.83 25.54
CA GLY A 69 15.13 -12.12 25.87
C GLY A 69 15.88 -12.75 24.70
N LEU A 70 16.78 -13.68 25.03
CA LEU A 70 17.35 -14.60 24.04
C LEU A 70 16.28 -15.64 23.66
N ILE A 71 16.09 -15.86 22.36
CA ILE A 71 15.22 -16.91 21.80
C ILE A 71 16.10 -18.15 21.58
N ASP A 72 16.30 -18.95 22.63
CA ASP A 72 17.13 -20.15 22.63
C ASP A 72 16.27 -21.42 22.77
N THR A 73 15.59 -21.78 21.68
CA THR A 73 14.83 -23.02 21.57
C THR A 73 15.22 -23.75 20.29
N ALA A 74 14.98 -25.06 20.23
CA ALA A 74 15.25 -25.85 19.02
C ALA A 74 14.24 -25.59 17.89
N ASP A 75 13.17 -24.83 18.16
CA ASP A 75 12.12 -24.56 17.18
C ASP A 75 12.62 -23.64 16.06
N GLN A 76 11.99 -23.79 14.89
CA GLN A 76 12.25 -22.91 13.75
C GLN A 76 11.76 -21.48 14.02
N LYS A 77 12.60 -20.51 13.65
CA LYS A 77 12.35 -19.08 13.82
C LYS A 77 12.38 -18.45 12.43
N LEU A 78 11.27 -17.84 12.03
CA LEU A 78 11.20 -17.02 10.83
C LEU A 78 11.65 -15.61 11.17
N VAL A 79 12.86 -15.23 10.77
CA VAL A 79 13.41 -13.88 11.00
C VAL A 79 13.05 -13.01 9.81
N ILE A 80 12.49 -11.82 10.07
CA ILE A 80 11.93 -10.96 9.03
C ILE A 80 12.53 -9.57 9.16
N THR A 81 13.11 -9.07 8.06
CA THR A 81 13.54 -7.69 7.95
C THR A 81 12.31 -6.80 7.81
N GLY A 82 12.12 -5.90 8.76
CA GLY A 82 10.99 -4.97 8.77
C GLY A 82 11.14 -3.85 7.74
N THR A 83 10.10 -3.64 6.95
CA THR A 83 9.93 -2.45 6.09
C THR A 83 9.00 -1.42 6.72
N ASP A 84 8.09 -1.87 7.59
CA ASP A 84 7.26 -1.03 8.45
C ASP A 84 6.88 -1.83 9.69
N VAL A 85 7.44 -1.47 10.84
CA VAL A 85 7.22 -2.15 12.13
C VAL A 85 6.72 -1.11 13.12
N LYS A 86 5.56 -1.38 13.72
CA LYS A 86 4.88 -0.49 14.65
C LYS A 86 4.38 -1.27 15.84
N SER A 87 4.72 -0.80 17.02
CA SER A 87 4.05 -1.17 18.26
C SER A 87 3.58 0.10 18.98
N ASP A 88 2.68 -0.07 19.93
CA ASP A 88 2.32 1.01 20.84
C ASP A 88 3.09 0.99 22.17
N GLY A 89 4.11 0.11 22.29
CA GLY A 89 4.90 -0.10 23.50
C GLY A 89 4.12 -0.62 24.71
N SER A 90 2.79 -0.80 24.61
CA SER A 90 1.93 -1.24 25.72
C SER A 90 1.68 -2.74 25.74
N GLY A 91 2.17 -3.45 24.71
CA GLY A 91 1.95 -4.88 24.54
C GLY A 91 0.60 -5.24 23.92
N SER A 92 -0.17 -4.26 23.44
CA SER A 92 -1.55 -4.50 22.99
C SER A 92 -1.78 -4.28 21.49
N ARG A 93 -0.96 -3.45 20.84
CA ARG A 93 -1.14 -3.10 19.43
C ARG A 93 0.14 -3.25 18.64
N TYR A 94 0.04 -4.01 17.56
CA TYR A 94 1.15 -4.38 16.70
C TYR A 94 0.77 -4.22 15.23
N PHE A 95 1.75 -3.91 14.42
CA PHE A 95 1.70 -4.06 12.97
C PHE A 95 3.13 -4.30 12.50
N ALA A 96 3.29 -5.26 11.61
CA ALA A 96 4.57 -5.47 10.97
C ALA A 96 4.36 -5.79 9.50
N LYS A 97 5.25 -5.28 8.67
CA LYS A 97 5.38 -5.63 7.26
C LYS A 97 6.86 -5.83 6.98
N GLY A 98 7.22 -6.93 6.33
CA GLY A 98 8.61 -7.20 6.01
C GLY A 98 8.78 -8.34 5.02
N ILE A 99 10.04 -8.67 4.76
CA ILE A 99 10.46 -9.74 3.86
C ILE A 99 11.32 -10.71 4.66
N LYS A 100 11.20 -12.01 4.36
CA LYS A 100 11.99 -13.04 5.02
C LYS A 100 13.48 -12.71 4.94
N GLN A 101 14.14 -12.70 6.08
CA GLN A 101 15.60 -12.61 6.17
C GLN A 101 16.21 -14.01 6.21
N SER A 102 15.72 -14.86 7.11
CA SER A 102 16.21 -16.23 7.28
C SER A 102 15.22 -17.10 8.03
N ILE A 103 15.44 -18.42 7.99
CA ILE A 103 14.85 -19.39 8.90
C ILE A 103 16.01 -20.04 9.66
N THR A 104 15.96 -20.05 10.98
CA THR A 104 17.03 -20.62 11.81
C THR A 104 16.48 -21.35 13.03
N THR A 105 17.24 -22.33 13.53
CA THR A 105 17.06 -22.96 14.84
C THR A 105 18.07 -22.43 15.87
N ASP A 106 19.03 -21.60 15.47
CA ASP A 106 20.03 -21.03 16.37
C ASP A 106 19.42 -20.07 17.39
N ALA A 107 20.16 -19.81 18.47
CA ALA A 107 19.82 -18.81 19.45
C ALA A 107 19.97 -17.39 18.88
N ILE A 108 18.92 -16.58 18.98
CA ILE A 108 18.91 -15.21 18.43
C ILE A 108 18.23 -14.22 19.39
N THR A 109 18.47 -12.93 19.18
CA THR A 109 17.66 -11.83 19.72
C THR A 109 16.86 -11.17 18.60
N VAL A 110 15.80 -10.43 18.94
CA VAL A 110 15.09 -9.62 17.94
C VAL A 110 15.89 -8.35 17.66
N ALA A 111 16.32 -8.16 16.41
CA ALA A 111 17.08 -6.99 16.01
C ALA A 111 16.17 -5.75 15.84
N PRO A 112 16.70 -4.52 15.95
CA PRO A 112 15.93 -3.31 15.66
C PRO A 112 15.32 -3.34 14.26
N ASN A 113 14.08 -2.85 14.13
CA ASN A 113 13.32 -2.85 12.86
C ASN A 113 13.21 -4.26 12.21
N SER A 114 13.18 -5.31 13.03
CA SER A 114 12.89 -6.68 12.61
C SER A 114 11.79 -7.27 13.51
N PHE A 115 11.26 -8.41 13.09
CA PHE A 115 10.37 -9.20 13.92
C PHE A 115 10.58 -10.68 13.60
N VAL A 116 10.29 -11.53 14.58
CA VAL A 116 10.44 -12.98 14.49
C VAL A 116 9.06 -13.62 14.63
N ILE A 117 8.73 -14.56 13.76
CA ILE A 117 7.52 -15.38 13.91
C ILE A 117 7.94 -16.83 14.19
N MET A 118 7.28 -17.45 15.15
CA MET A 118 7.45 -18.86 15.51
C MET A 118 6.11 -19.58 15.39
N GLY A 119 6.12 -20.86 14.99
CA GLY A 119 4.94 -21.72 14.83
C GLY A 119 5.00 -22.57 13.56
N ASP A 120 4.57 -23.83 13.64
CA ASP A 120 4.74 -24.86 12.60
C ASP A 120 4.09 -24.52 11.24
N LYS A 121 2.90 -23.91 11.25
CA LYS A 121 2.11 -23.54 10.05
C LYS A 121 2.84 -22.60 9.08
N LEU A 122 3.90 -21.93 9.54
CA LEU A 122 4.67 -20.98 8.73
C LEU A 122 5.68 -21.66 7.80
N PHE A 123 6.05 -22.90 8.11
CA PHE A 123 7.15 -23.62 7.49
C PHE A 123 6.68 -24.69 6.49
N GLU A 124 5.39 -24.69 6.14
CA GLU A 124 4.89 -25.47 5.02
C GLU A 124 5.62 -25.09 3.72
N ALA A 125 6.07 -26.10 2.97
CA ALA A 125 6.93 -25.90 1.81
C ALA A 125 6.27 -24.97 0.77
N GLY A 126 6.97 -23.92 0.37
CA GLY A 126 6.50 -22.94 -0.62
C GLY A 126 5.51 -21.90 -0.08
N PHE A 127 5.15 -21.96 1.21
CA PHE A 127 4.28 -20.95 1.80
C PHE A 127 4.95 -19.58 1.86
N ILE A 128 6.16 -19.51 2.39
CA ILE A 128 6.98 -18.30 2.49
C ILE A 128 8.29 -18.47 1.71
N THR A 129 8.49 -17.64 0.69
CA THR A 129 9.68 -17.55 -0.17
C THR A 129 10.54 -16.34 0.21
N ASP A 130 11.65 -16.12 -0.50
CA ASP A 130 12.52 -14.96 -0.28
C ASP A 130 11.95 -13.64 -0.84
N THR A 131 10.97 -13.73 -1.75
CA THR A 131 10.36 -12.57 -2.42
C THR A 131 8.98 -12.21 -1.87
N ASP A 132 8.41 -13.07 -1.01
CA ASP A 132 7.11 -12.81 -0.40
C ASP A 132 7.16 -11.66 0.60
N THR A 133 6.09 -10.89 0.63
CA THR A 133 5.85 -9.87 1.66
C THR A 133 4.99 -10.47 2.78
N ILE A 134 5.50 -10.44 4.01
CA ILE A 134 4.79 -10.88 5.21
C ILE A 134 4.19 -9.67 5.92
N ILE A 135 2.89 -9.73 6.25
CA ILE A 135 2.18 -8.71 7.02
C ILE A 135 1.54 -9.35 8.25
N VAL A 136 1.80 -8.76 9.42
CA VAL A 136 1.12 -9.06 10.67
C VAL A 136 0.19 -7.90 11.00
N GLN A 137 -1.12 -8.14 11.04
CA GLN A 137 -2.10 -7.11 11.35
C GLN A 137 -3.39 -7.67 11.96
N ARG A 138 -4.22 -6.78 12.52
CA ARG A 138 -5.58 -7.12 12.90
C ARG A 138 -6.45 -7.29 11.66
N GLN A 139 -7.28 -8.33 11.66
CA GLN A 139 -8.30 -8.53 10.64
C GLN A 139 -9.52 -7.65 10.94
N LEU A 140 -9.88 -6.78 10.00
CA LEU A 140 -11.14 -6.02 10.06
C LEU A 140 -12.33 -6.94 9.87
N SER A 141 -13.42 -6.69 10.58
CA SER A 141 -14.64 -7.48 10.52
C SER A 141 -15.89 -6.62 10.53
N GLY A 142 -17.06 -7.24 10.36
CA GLY A 142 -18.35 -6.55 10.34
C GLY A 142 -18.44 -5.62 9.13
N GLN A 143 -19.01 -4.42 9.32
CA GLN A 143 -19.15 -3.46 8.21
C GLN A 143 -17.80 -2.99 7.62
N PHE A 144 -16.70 -3.11 8.38
CA PHE A 144 -15.36 -2.73 7.95
C PHE A 144 -14.63 -3.83 7.17
N GLU A 145 -15.22 -5.01 7.00
CA GLU A 145 -14.66 -6.04 6.14
C GLU A 145 -14.56 -5.52 4.69
N GLY A 146 -13.42 -5.79 4.04
CA GLY A 146 -13.14 -5.32 2.68
C GLY A 146 -12.80 -3.83 2.55
N VAL A 147 -12.67 -3.09 3.66
CA VAL A 147 -12.17 -1.71 3.62
C VAL A 147 -10.71 -1.69 3.19
N ARG A 148 -10.43 -0.96 2.12
CA ARG A 148 -9.09 -0.82 1.54
C ARG A 148 -8.37 0.42 2.05
N HIS A 149 -9.09 1.53 2.14
CA HIS A 149 -8.57 2.80 2.63
C HIS A 149 -9.43 3.27 3.80
N ALA A 150 -8.79 3.79 4.85
CA ALA A 150 -9.52 4.36 5.97
C ALA A 150 -8.78 5.57 6.54
N ILE A 151 -9.54 6.56 6.99
CA ILE A 151 -9.03 7.68 7.75
C ILE A 151 -9.68 7.71 9.13
N GLY A 152 -8.87 7.96 10.15
CA GLY A 152 -9.36 8.22 11.49
C GLY A 152 -9.97 9.59 11.60
N GLY A 153 -11.21 9.65 12.07
CA GLY A 153 -11.85 10.87 12.52
C GLY A 153 -12.01 10.89 14.03
N TRP A 154 -12.78 11.84 14.52
CA TRP A 154 -13.12 11.92 15.93
C TRP A 154 -14.63 11.84 16.14
N GLU A 155 -15.31 12.99 16.14
CA GLU A 155 -16.74 13.08 16.39
C GLU A 155 -17.55 12.93 15.11
N ARG A 156 -18.75 12.37 15.29
CA ARG A 156 -19.77 12.38 14.25
C ARG A 156 -20.50 13.71 14.27
N LEU A 157 -20.41 14.45 13.17
CA LEU A 157 -21.07 15.74 12.99
C LEU A 157 -22.52 15.59 12.52
N VAL A 158 -22.78 14.60 11.67
CA VAL A 158 -24.11 14.28 11.16
C VAL A 158 -24.32 12.76 11.16
N VAL A 159 -25.50 12.33 11.60
CA VAL A 159 -25.96 10.94 11.66
C VAL A 159 -27.32 10.80 11.01
N ASP A 160 -27.38 10.03 9.93
CA ASP A 160 -28.60 9.73 9.19
C ASP A 160 -29.38 11.01 8.79
N GLY A 161 -28.64 12.02 8.32
CA GLY A 161 -29.17 13.33 7.93
C GLY A 161 -29.56 14.24 9.09
N VAL A 162 -29.22 13.87 10.33
CA VAL A 162 -29.49 14.66 11.53
C VAL A 162 -28.18 15.12 12.15
N LYS A 163 -28.00 16.44 12.29
CA LYS A 163 -26.83 17.02 12.95
C LYS A 163 -26.73 16.60 14.42
N THR A 164 -25.51 16.45 14.90
CA THR A 164 -25.24 16.16 16.32
C THR A 164 -25.44 17.40 17.18
N GLU A 165 -26.34 17.33 18.16
CA GLU A 165 -26.61 18.44 19.11
C GLU A 165 -25.82 18.32 20.43
N ILE A 166 -25.18 17.17 20.68
CA ILE A 166 -24.40 16.91 21.89
C ILE A 166 -23.12 16.17 21.50
N PHE A 167 -21.96 16.78 21.76
CA PHE A 167 -20.65 16.13 21.59
C PHE A 167 -20.14 15.63 22.94
N THR A 168 -19.65 14.39 22.99
CA THR A 168 -19.30 13.70 24.25
C THR A 168 -17.83 13.29 24.33
N GLU A 169 -17.08 13.35 23.22
CA GLU A 169 -15.73 12.81 23.11
C GLU A 169 -14.63 13.88 23.32
N GLY A 170 -14.93 15.08 23.88
CA GLY A 170 -13.90 16.05 24.30
C GLY A 170 -14.32 17.53 24.45
N ALA A 171 -13.41 18.36 24.99
CA ALA A 171 -13.67 19.73 25.44
C ALA A 171 -13.54 20.84 24.36
N SER A 172 -13.15 20.52 23.12
CA SER A 172 -12.81 21.54 22.10
C SER A 172 -14.00 22.04 21.27
N TYR A 173 -15.17 21.39 21.31
CA TYR A 173 -16.29 21.71 20.40
C TYR A 173 -17.00 23.02 20.73
N GLN A 174 -16.87 23.54 21.94
CA GLN A 174 -17.48 24.81 22.34
C GLN A 174 -16.66 26.02 21.86
N TYR A 175 -15.39 25.81 21.49
CA TYR A 175 -14.50 26.88 21.05
C TYR A 175 -14.43 26.95 19.54
N ARG A 176 -14.40 28.18 19.02
CA ARG A 176 -14.13 28.44 17.61
C ARG A 176 -12.69 28.05 17.28
N ALA A 177 -12.53 27.28 16.22
CA ALA A 177 -11.24 26.92 15.67
C ALA A 177 -11.38 26.67 14.16
N PRO A 178 -10.26 26.68 13.41
CA PRO A 178 -10.24 26.07 12.08
C PRO A 178 -10.65 24.60 12.18
N ARG A 179 -11.44 24.10 11.23
CA ARG A 179 -11.95 22.72 11.22
C ARG A 179 -11.79 22.10 9.85
N THR A 180 -11.55 20.79 9.83
CA THR A 180 -11.64 19.94 8.64
C THR A 180 -12.70 18.89 8.88
N ALA A 181 -13.56 18.61 7.91
CA ALA A 181 -14.54 17.53 7.99
C ALA A 181 -14.67 16.80 6.65
N ILE A 182 -15.14 15.57 6.75
CA ILE A 182 -15.58 14.74 5.63
C ILE A 182 -17.07 14.47 5.75
N GLY A 183 -17.79 14.61 4.64
CA GLY A 183 -19.22 14.40 4.51
C GLY A 183 -19.54 13.39 3.41
N ILE A 184 -20.60 12.63 3.63
CA ILE A 184 -21.16 11.67 2.67
C ILE A 184 -22.64 12.01 2.51
N LYS A 185 -23.07 12.32 1.29
CA LYS A 185 -24.49 12.52 0.96
C LYS A 185 -25.24 11.20 0.87
N GLN A 186 -26.57 11.25 0.86
CA GLN A 186 -27.41 10.04 0.79
C GLN A 186 -27.19 9.24 -0.51
N ASP A 187 -26.78 9.90 -1.60
CA ASP A 187 -26.44 9.26 -2.88
C ASP A 187 -25.03 8.65 -2.93
N GLY A 188 -24.25 8.74 -1.85
CA GLY A 188 -22.87 8.25 -1.76
C GLY A 188 -21.80 9.28 -2.14
N THR A 189 -22.17 10.51 -2.53
CA THR A 189 -21.21 11.56 -2.84
C THR A 189 -20.37 11.91 -1.60
N VAL A 190 -19.04 11.77 -1.72
CA VAL A 190 -18.08 12.14 -0.69
C VAL A 190 -17.58 13.55 -0.94
N PHE A 191 -17.52 14.38 0.11
CA PHE A 191 -16.99 15.74 0.03
C PHE A 191 -16.21 16.11 1.29
N PHE A 192 -15.35 17.11 1.18
CA PHE A 192 -14.61 17.68 2.31
C PHE A 192 -14.97 19.14 2.50
N VAL A 193 -14.92 19.60 3.75
CA VAL A 193 -15.08 21.00 4.10
C VAL A 193 -13.95 21.41 5.02
N THR A 194 -13.30 22.52 4.69
CA THR A 194 -12.37 23.23 5.59
C THR A 194 -12.96 24.58 5.94
N VAL A 195 -12.84 24.97 7.21
CA VAL A 195 -13.20 26.29 7.70
C VAL A 195 -11.95 26.91 8.32
N ASP A 196 -11.53 28.07 7.82
CA ASP A 196 -10.41 28.82 8.37
C ASP A 196 -10.76 29.46 9.72
N GLY A 197 -9.75 29.78 10.54
CA GLY A 197 -9.97 30.33 11.86
C GLY A 197 -8.73 30.97 12.49
N ARG A 198 -8.92 31.57 13.68
CA ARG A 198 -7.88 32.28 14.47
C ARG A 198 -7.31 33.54 13.83
N ASN A 199 -7.98 34.11 12.82
CA ASN A 199 -7.61 35.38 12.21
C ASN A 199 -8.80 36.35 12.22
N MET A 200 -9.12 36.85 13.43
CA MET A 200 -10.24 37.77 13.67
C MET A 200 -10.15 39.06 12.85
N TRP A 201 -8.94 39.56 12.58
CA TRP A 201 -8.73 40.78 11.80
C TRP A 201 -9.18 40.66 10.35
N GLN A 202 -9.26 39.43 9.83
CA GLN A 202 -9.76 39.12 8.49
C GLN A 202 -11.16 38.47 8.53
N GLY A 203 -11.83 38.47 9.69
CA GLY A 203 -13.15 37.87 9.86
C GLY A 203 -13.16 36.33 9.88
N MET A 204 -12.00 35.70 10.09
CA MET A 204 -11.86 34.24 10.15
C MET A 204 -11.70 33.77 11.60
N ASP A 205 -12.78 33.80 12.37
CA ASP A 205 -12.74 33.36 13.77
C ASP A 205 -12.71 31.83 13.90
N GLY A 206 -13.16 31.10 12.87
CA GLY A 206 -13.40 29.67 12.90
C GLY A 206 -14.77 29.33 13.47
N VAL A 207 -15.02 28.03 13.64
CA VAL A 207 -16.33 27.52 14.04
C VAL A 207 -16.22 26.56 15.22
N THR A 208 -17.27 26.57 16.03
CA THR A 208 -17.53 25.53 17.03
C THR A 208 -17.84 24.20 16.33
N GLY A 209 -17.78 23.08 17.06
CA GLY A 209 -18.20 21.79 16.54
C GLY A 209 -19.68 21.76 16.14
N TYR A 210 -20.53 22.49 16.89
CA TYR A 210 -21.95 22.61 16.61
C TYR A 210 -22.21 23.36 15.30
N GLU A 211 -21.55 24.50 15.10
CA GLU A 211 -21.61 25.23 13.83
C GLU A 211 -21.04 24.40 12.67
N MET A 212 -19.99 23.61 12.90
CA MET A 212 -19.48 22.70 11.88
C MET A 212 -20.51 21.63 11.51
N ALA A 213 -21.24 21.08 12.48
CA ALA A 213 -22.33 20.14 12.22
C ALA A 213 -23.48 20.80 11.44
N GLU A 214 -23.84 22.05 11.76
CA GLU A 214 -24.80 22.83 10.96
C GLU A 214 -24.33 23.03 9.52
N ILE A 215 -23.05 23.39 9.32
CA ILE A 215 -22.47 23.56 7.99
C ILE A 215 -22.54 22.25 7.19
N MET A 216 -22.12 21.14 7.78
CA MET A 216 -22.17 19.83 7.10
C MET A 216 -23.60 19.43 6.77
N ASN A 217 -24.54 19.67 7.68
CA ASN A 217 -25.96 19.40 7.46
C ASN A 217 -26.57 20.31 6.37
N TYR A 218 -26.18 21.59 6.33
CA TYR A 218 -26.57 22.54 5.30
C TYR A 218 -26.10 22.10 3.90
N PHE A 219 -24.90 21.51 3.81
CA PHE A 219 -24.40 20.89 2.58
C PHE A 219 -24.94 19.47 2.32
N GLU A 220 -26.03 19.09 3.00
CA GLU A 220 -26.77 17.82 2.81
C GLU A 220 -25.93 16.57 3.12
N ALA A 221 -24.99 16.65 4.06
CA ALA A 221 -24.36 15.44 4.58
C ALA A 221 -25.44 14.53 5.17
N TYR A 222 -25.49 13.28 4.72
CA TYR A 222 -26.25 12.22 5.38
C TYR A 222 -25.41 11.62 6.54
N GLN A 223 -24.10 11.55 6.35
CA GLN A 223 -23.13 11.24 7.41
C GLN A 223 -22.01 12.27 7.36
N ALA A 224 -21.49 12.70 8.50
CA ALA A 224 -20.31 13.55 8.53
C ALA A 224 -19.44 13.26 9.75
N VAL A 225 -18.12 13.36 9.57
CA VAL A 225 -17.12 13.13 10.62
C VAL A 225 -16.12 14.28 10.63
N ASN A 226 -15.81 14.77 11.84
CA ASN A 226 -14.77 15.77 12.03
C ASN A 226 -13.38 15.13 11.95
N LEU A 227 -12.49 15.72 11.15
CA LEU A 227 -11.07 15.36 11.03
C LEU A 227 -10.20 16.32 11.86
N ASP A 228 -8.87 16.16 11.80
CA ASP A 228 -7.96 17.06 12.51
C ASP A 228 -8.13 18.53 12.04
N GLY A 229 -8.03 19.46 12.98
CA GLY A 229 -8.35 20.87 12.78
C GLY A 229 -7.25 21.80 13.29
N GLY A 230 -7.60 23.04 13.61
CA GLY A 230 -6.62 24.06 14.02
C GLY A 230 -5.59 24.31 12.91
N GLY A 231 -4.33 24.50 13.28
CA GLY A 231 -3.25 24.72 12.31
C GLY A 231 -2.98 23.57 11.35
N SER A 232 -3.57 22.39 11.60
CA SER A 232 -3.51 21.25 10.67
C SER A 232 -4.49 21.39 9.49
N THR A 233 -5.46 22.31 9.58
CA THR A 233 -6.50 22.52 8.55
C THR A 233 -5.87 23.04 7.27
N THR A 234 -5.81 22.18 6.27
CA THR A 234 -5.25 22.50 4.95
C THR A 234 -6.06 21.79 3.87
N MET A 235 -6.50 22.53 2.86
CA MET A 235 -7.02 21.99 1.61
C MET A 235 -6.11 22.44 0.47
N ALA A 236 -5.67 21.50 -0.35
CA ALA A 236 -4.89 21.77 -1.54
C ALA A 236 -5.55 21.16 -2.78
N ILE A 237 -5.46 21.85 -3.91
CA ILE A 237 -6.01 21.43 -5.19
C ILE A 237 -4.88 21.37 -6.21
N LEU A 238 -4.82 20.29 -6.99
CA LEU A 238 -3.89 20.18 -8.12
C LEU A 238 -4.38 21.09 -9.25
N ASN A 239 -3.57 22.08 -9.62
CA ASN A 239 -3.88 23.03 -10.67
C ASN A 239 -3.51 22.50 -12.07
N ALA A 240 -3.84 23.26 -13.11
CA ALA A 240 -3.60 22.87 -14.50
C ALA A 240 -2.10 22.76 -14.87
N LEU A 241 -1.21 23.32 -14.07
CA LEU A 241 0.25 23.25 -14.26
C LEU A 241 0.88 22.04 -13.54
N GLY A 242 0.07 21.24 -12.83
CA GLY A 242 0.55 20.10 -12.05
C GLY A 242 1.11 20.47 -10.67
N GLU A 243 0.81 21.68 -10.18
CA GLU A 243 1.23 22.17 -8.87
C GLU A 243 0.05 22.13 -7.87
N TYR A 244 0.34 22.02 -6.58
CA TYR A 244 -0.69 22.02 -5.54
C TYR A 244 -0.88 23.44 -4.97
N ASP A 245 -2.05 24.01 -5.21
CA ASP A 245 -2.46 25.29 -4.64
C ASP A 245 -3.21 25.07 -3.33
N VAL A 246 -2.75 25.72 -2.25
CA VAL A 246 -3.47 25.75 -0.98
C VAL A 246 -4.61 26.76 -1.10
N VAL A 247 -5.84 26.29 -0.92
CA VAL A 247 -7.06 27.08 -1.18
C VAL A 247 -7.71 27.64 0.09
N ASN A 248 -7.09 27.41 1.25
CA ASN A 248 -7.50 27.96 2.54
C ASN A 248 -6.34 28.74 3.18
N THR A 249 -6.57 29.38 4.33
CA THR A 249 -5.58 30.17 5.07
C THR A 249 -5.09 29.41 6.31
N PRO A 250 -3.88 28.81 6.28
CA PRO A 250 -3.34 28.08 7.42
C PRO A 250 -3.22 28.97 8.67
N SER A 251 -3.80 28.53 9.79
CA SER A 251 -3.94 29.39 10.97
C SER A 251 -2.64 29.65 11.74
N ASP A 252 -1.59 28.87 11.50
CA ASP A 252 -0.29 29.02 12.18
C ASP A 252 0.62 30.04 11.46
N GLY A 253 0.12 30.70 10.40
CA GLY A 253 0.88 31.61 9.54
C GLY A 253 1.76 30.89 8.51
N ASN A 254 1.94 29.58 8.65
CA ASN A 254 2.62 28.69 7.71
C ASN A 254 1.89 27.35 7.65
N LEU A 255 2.19 26.53 6.63
CA LEU A 255 1.71 25.15 6.55
C LEU A 255 2.31 24.31 7.68
N ARG A 256 1.46 23.59 8.41
CA ARG A 256 1.87 22.65 9.44
C ARG A 256 2.26 21.30 8.83
N THR A 257 3.34 20.72 9.34
CA THR A 257 3.67 19.31 9.07
C THR A 257 2.63 18.40 9.72
N ASN A 258 1.80 17.76 8.90
CA ASN A 258 0.81 16.78 9.32
C ASN A 258 1.33 15.36 9.10
N ALA A 259 0.92 14.42 9.95
CA ALA A 259 1.38 13.02 9.86
C ALA A 259 0.71 12.22 8.73
N ASN A 260 -0.49 12.62 8.31
CA ASN A 260 -1.24 11.99 7.22
C ASN A 260 -2.23 12.99 6.57
N GLY A 261 -2.93 12.53 5.53
CA GLY A 261 -3.96 13.28 4.83
C GLY A 261 -4.87 12.36 4.00
N VAL A 262 -5.91 12.93 3.41
CA VAL A 262 -6.84 12.23 2.50
C VAL A 262 -6.83 12.93 1.15
N PHE A 263 -6.79 12.16 0.07
CA PHE A 263 -6.64 12.66 -1.29
C PHE A 263 -7.77 12.13 -2.18
N PHE A 264 -8.29 12.97 -3.06
CA PHE A 264 -9.03 12.52 -4.24
C PHE A 264 -8.05 12.34 -5.39
N VAL A 265 -7.87 11.10 -5.81
CA VAL A 265 -6.99 10.76 -6.92
C VAL A 265 -7.85 10.38 -8.13
N LYS A 266 -7.70 11.12 -9.23
CA LYS A 266 -8.35 10.81 -10.50
C LYS A 266 -7.44 9.91 -11.32
N GLY A 267 -7.91 8.72 -11.66
CA GLY A 267 -7.16 7.77 -12.48
C GLY A 267 -7.85 6.41 -12.55
N LYS A 268 -7.18 5.44 -13.18
CA LYS A 268 -7.61 4.04 -13.12
C LYS A 268 -7.40 3.54 -11.69
N LEU A 269 -8.46 3.08 -11.04
CA LEU A 269 -8.34 2.40 -9.75
C LEU A 269 -7.63 1.05 -9.97
N GLU A 270 -6.42 0.93 -9.43
CA GLU A 270 -5.69 -0.34 -9.45
C GLU A 270 -6.34 -1.31 -8.46
N GLN A 271 -7.01 -2.32 -9.01
CA GLN A 271 -7.59 -3.39 -8.22
C GLN A 271 -6.48 -4.21 -7.55
N PRO A 272 -6.69 -4.68 -6.32
CA PRO A 272 -5.73 -5.57 -5.70
C PRO A 272 -5.61 -6.84 -6.53
N MET A 273 -4.43 -7.47 -6.54
CA MET A 273 -4.29 -8.76 -7.21
C MET A 273 -5.21 -9.78 -6.56
N PRO A 274 -5.94 -10.59 -7.34
CA PRO A 274 -6.82 -11.61 -6.79
C PRO A 274 -6.01 -12.58 -5.91
N PRO A 275 -6.57 -13.04 -4.79
CA PRO A 275 -5.89 -13.99 -3.92
C PRO A 275 -5.64 -15.32 -4.65
N VAL A 276 -4.61 -16.05 -4.23
CA VAL A 276 -4.18 -17.31 -4.83
C VAL A 276 -4.34 -18.45 -3.83
N PRO A 277 -4.74 -19.66 -4.26
CA PRO A 277 -4.85 -20.79 -3.36
C PRO A 277 -3.49 -21.17 -2.78
N PHE A 278 -3.48 -21.79 -1.60
CA PHE A 278 -2.30 -22.43 -1.06
C PHE A 278 -2.58 -23.92 -0.79
N PRO A 279 -1.74 -24.87 -1.29
CA PRO A 279 -0.59 -24.64 -2.17
C PRO A 279 -1.02 -24.13 -3.55
N ASP A 280 -0.20 -23.25 -4.13
CA ASP A 280 -0.45 -22.73 -5.47
C ASP A 280 0.10 -23.71 -6.51
N ASN A 281 -0.80 -24.46 -7.15
CA ASN A 281 -0.47 -25.48 -8.14
C ASN A 281 -0.57 -24.99 -9.60
N ARG A 282 -0.80 -23.68 -9.81
CA ARG A 282 -0.82 -23.12 -11.17
C ARG A 282 0.53 -23.35 -11.87
N PRO A 283 0.55 -23.75 -13.15
CA PRO A 283 1.79 -23.85 -13.93
C PRO A 283 2.49 -22.50 -14.07
N VAL A 284 3.82 -22.51 -14.01
CA VAL A 284 4.67 -21.34 -14.22
C VAL A 284 4.92 -21.15 -15.71
N LEU A 285 4.72 -19.94 -16.23
CA LEU A 285 5.08 -19.61 -17.60
C LEU A 285 6.59 -19.69 -17.83
N ALA A 286 6.99 -20.07 -19.05
CA ALA A 286 8.39 -20.05 -19.45
C ALA A 286 8.96 -18.62 -19.42
N ALA A 287 10.23 -18.49 -19.04
CA ALA A 287 10.93 -17.22 -19.09
C ALA A 287 11.08 -16.75 -20.56
N PRO A 288 10.93 -15.45 -20.85
CA PRO A 288 11.26 -14.91 -22.16
C PRO A 288 12.73 -15.16 -22.52
N GLU A 289 12.96 -15.62 -23.75
CA GLU A 289 14.28 -15.91 -24.30
C GLU A 289 14.47 -15.28 -25.69
N HIS A 290 15.70 -15.35 -26.21
CA HIS A 290 16.06 -14.84 -27.54
C HIS A 290 15.76 -13.35 -27.71
N ILE A 291 16.08 -12.57 -26.68
CA ILE A 291 15.93 -11.11 -26.68
C ILE A 291 16.91 -10.50 -27.68
N MET A 292 16.38 -9.66 -28.58
CA MET A 292 17.15 -8.90 -29.54
C MET A 292 16.60 -7.47 -29.64
N VAL A 293 17.49 -6.50 -29.84
CA VAL A 293 17.12 -5.14 -30.20
C VAL A 293 17.78 -4.78 -31.52
N SER A 294 16.98 -4.39 -32.53
CA SER A 294 17.47 -3.91 -33.83
C SER A 294 16.76 -2.60 -34.17
N ASN A 295 17.52 -1.55 -34.48
CA ASN A 295 16.97 -0.23 -34.87
C ASN A 295 15.92 0.29 -33.89
N GLY A 296 16.22 0.18 -32.59
CA GLY A 296 15.32 0.59 -31.51
C GLY A 296 14.11 -0.33 -31.30
N GLN A 297 13.98 -1.44 -32.03
CA GLN A 297 12.89 -2.40 -31.86
C GLN A 297 13.35 -3.63 -31.08
N LEU A 298 12.77 -3.83 -29.90
CA LEU A 298 12.88 -5.04 -29.11
C LEU A 298 12.02 -6.16 -29.72
N ALA A 299 12.57 -7.36 -29.76
CA ALA A 299 11.85 -8.59 -30.10
C ALA A 299 12.36 -9.77 -29.25
N PHE A 300 11.49 -10.74 -28.98
CA PHE A 300 11.81 -11.99 -28.26
C PHE A 300 10.85 -13.11 -28.69
N ASN A 301 11.10 -14.35 -28.25
CA ASN A 301 10.19 -15.46 -28.57
C ASN A 301 8.85 -15.29 -27.83
N PRO A 302 7.70 -15.47 -28.49
CA PRO A 302 6.42 -15.44 -27.82
C PRO A 302 6.31 -16.63 -26.85
N ILE A 303 5.75 -16.34 -25.68
CA ILE A 303 5.47 -17.35 -24.64
C ILE A 303 4.01 -17.77 -24.74
N GLU A 304 3.75 -19.07 -24.89
CA GLU A 304 2.41 -19.63 -24.91
C GLU A 304 1.65 -19.29 -23.63
N ASN A 305 0.36 -18.94 -23.75
CA ASN A 305 -0.53 -18.50 -22.65
C ASN A 305 -0.15 -17.17 -21.98
N ALA A 306 0.90 -16.47 -22.46
CA ALA A 306 1.16 -15.11 -22.02
C ALA A 306 0.16 -14.14 -22.65
N THR A 307 -0.48 -13.33 -21.82
CA THR A 307 -1.40 -12.25 -22.19
C THR A 307 -0.69 -10.89 -22.30
N LYS A 308 0.45 -10.73 -21.64
CA LYS A 308 1.30 -9.53 -21.68
C LYS A 308 2.72 -9.84 -21.22
N TYR A 309 3.60 -8.88 -21.44
CA TYR A 309 4.98 -8.87 -20.98
C TYR A 309 5.28 -7.54 -20.30
N ASP A 310 5.95 -7.59 -19.16
CA ASP A 310 6.62 -6.42 -18.61
C ASP A 310 8.09 -6.44 -19.04
N VAL A 311 8.53 -5.34 -19.64
CA VAL A 311 9.91 -5.09 -20.09
C VAL A 311 10.52 -4.07 -19.14
N TYR A 312 11.58 -4.44 -18.45
CA TYR A 312 12.32 -3.56 -17.56
C TYR A 312 13.58 -3.09 -18.27
N VAL A 313 13.74 -1.77 -18.43
CA VAL A 313 14.95 -1.15 -18.96
C VAL A 313 15.57 -0.29 -17.87
N ASP A 314 16.75 -0.67 -17.39
CA ASP A 314 17.43 -0.04 -16.24
C ASP A 314 16.52 0.10 -15.01
N GLY A 315 15.66 -0.89 -14.80
CA GLY A 315 14.67 -0.91 -13.71
C GLY A 315 13.37 -0.15 -14.00
N ILE A 316 13.28 0.60 -15.10
CA ILE A 316 12.04 1.25 -15.53
C ILE A 316 11.16 0.22 -16.24
N LYS A 317 9.95 0.02 -15.73
CA LYS A 317 8.97 -0.92 -16.28
C LYS A 317 8.18 -0.29 -17.44
N TYR A 318 8.08 -1.06 -18.51
CA TYR A 318 7.19 -0.89 -19.64
C TYR A 318 6.33 -2.14 -19.80
N THR A 319 5.14 -2.02 -20.41
CA THR A 319 4.25 -3.17 -20.63
C THR A 319 3.86 -3.25 -22.11
N THR A 320 3.93 -4.45 -22.69
CA THR A 320 3.47 -4.75 -24.05
C THR A 320 2.59 -6.01 -24.05
N THR A 321 1.68 -6.13 -25.02
CA THR A 321 0.86 -7.33 -25.24
C THR A 321 1.40 -8.23 -26.35
N THR A 322 2.44 -7.77 -27.05
CA THR A 322 3.11 -8.52 -28.11
C THR A 322 4.54 -8.83 -27.70
N ASN A 323 5.18 -9.73 -28.42
CA ASN A 323 6.60 -10.06 -28.24
C ASN A 323 7.55 -9.03 -28.90
N GLN A 324 7.05 -7.82 -29.16
CA GLN A 324 7.78 -6.72 -29.78
C GLN A 324 7.45 -5.39 -29.12
N MET A 325 8.42 -4.48 -29.04
CA MET A 325 8.23 -3.15 -28.48
C MET A 325 9.25 -2.16 -29.05
N ASN A 326 8.83 -0.94 -29.36
CA ASN A 326 9.78 0.12 -29.68
C ASN A 326 10.39 0.66 -28.38
N LEU A 327 11.71 0.79 -28.37
CA LEU A 327 12.54 1.32 -27.31
C LEU A 327 13.17 2.63 -27.80
N ASP A 328 12.68 3.73 -27.27
CA ASP A 328 13.30 5.05 -27.44
C ASP A 328 14.19 5.31 -26.22
N LEU A 329 15.45 4.89 -26.32
CA LEU A 329 16.41 4.93 -25.22
C LEU A 329 17.48 5.99 -25.46
N PRO A 330 17.91 6.70 -24.40
CA PRO A 330 19.09 7.57 -24.48
C PRO A 330 20.31 6.82 -25.03
N LEU A 331 21.31 7.55 -25.52
CA LEU A 331 22.58 6.92 -25.92
C LEU A 331 23.29 6.33 -24.70
N GLY A 332 23.80 5.10 -24.83
CA GLY A 332 24.51 4.41 -23.76
C GLY A 332 24.16 2.94 -23.59
N GLU A 333 24.68 2.33 -22.51
CA GLU A 333 24.38 0.95 -22.13
C GLU A 333 23.09 0.91 -21.30
N HIS A 334 22.22 -0.04 -21.65
CA HIS A 334 20.94 -0.30 -21.01
C HIS A 334 20.80 -1.79 -20.70
N ASN A 335 20.33 -2.10 -19.49
CA ASN A 335 20.01 -3.47 -19.09
C ASN A 335 18.52 -3.74 -19.32
N ILE A 336 18.21 -4.78 -20.09
CA ILE A 336 16.85 -5.18 -20.42
C ILE A 336 16.54 -6.53 -19.79
N GLN A 337 15.41 -6.62 -19.09
CA GLN A 337 14.83 -7.87 -18.60
C GLN A 337 13.35 -7.94 -18.96
N ILE A 338 12.84 -9.13 -19.23
CA ILE A 338 11.45 -9.32 -19.64
C ILE A 338 10.82 -10.39 -18.75
N ARG A 339 9.56 -10.17 -18.36
CA ARG A 339 8.76 -11.13 -17.59
C ARG A 339 7.41 -11.35 -18.27
N ALA A 340 6.98 -12.59 -18.41
CA ALA A 340 5.73 -12.98 -19.05
C ALA A 340 4.59 -13.16 -18.03
N PHE A 341 3.40 -12.70 -18.39
CA PHE A 341 2.20 -12.77 -17.54
C PHE A 341 1.06 -13.44 -18.30
N GLY A 342 0.46 -14.47 -17.71
CA GLY A 342 -0.73 -15.14 -18.25
C GLY A 342 -2.00 -14.72 -17.54
N ASP A 343 -3.08 -15.47 -17.81
CA ASP A 343 -4.29 -15.40 -17.00
C ASP A 343 -3.95 -15.79 -15.55
N HIS A 344 -4.17 -14.86 -14.62
CA HIS A 344 -3.85 -15.04 -13.20
C HIS A 344 -4.61 -16.21 -12.59
N GLU A 345 -5.82 -16.54 -13.03
CA GLU A 345 -6.53 -17.69 -12.46
C GLU A 345 -5.90 -19.03 -12.85
N GLN A 346 -5.15 -19.06 -13.95
CA GLN A 346 -4.66 -20.29 -14.58
C GLN A 346 -3.14 -20.47 -14.50
N PHE A 347 -2.36 -19.39 -14.49
CA PHE A 347 -0.90 -19.43 -14.60
C PHE A 347 -0.21 -18.56 -13.56
N LYS A 348 0.98 -19.02 -13.12
CA LYS A 348 1.97 -18.15 -12.46
C LYS A 348 2.76 -17.42 -13.53
N GLN A 349 3.17 -16.21 -13.21
CA GLN A 349 4.06 -15.42 -14.06
C GLN A 349 5.41 -16.11 -14.21
N SER A 350 6.12 -15.82 -15.29
CA SER A 350 7.46 -16.37 -15.48
C SER A 350 8.44 -15.76 -14.48
N VAL A 351 9.59 -16.41 -14.28
CA VAL A 351 10.77 -15.68 -13.78
C VAL A 351 11.21 -14.64 -14.81
N TYR A 352 12.03 -13.68 -14.39
CA TYR A 352 12.67 -12.75 -15.33
C TYR A 352 13.56 -13.50 -16.32
N SER A 353 13.62 -12.99 -17.54
CA SER A 353 14.65 -13.37 -18.49
C SER A 353 16.05 -13.11 -17.91
N THR A 354 17.06 -13.72 -18.51
CA THR A 354 18.44 -13.25 -18.35
C THR A 354 18.54 -11.78 -18.76
N THR A 355 19.43 -11.03 -18.10
CA THR A 355 19.67 -9.62 -18.44
C THR A 355 20.31 -9.52 -19.81
N TYR A 356 19.62 -8.86 -20.73
CA TYR A 356 20.14 -8.50 -22.06
C TYR A 356 20.76 -7.10 -22.00
N LYS A 357 22.04 -7.01 -22.33
CA LYS A 357 22.74 -5.72 -22.41
C LYS A 357 22.59 -5.15 -23.81
N TYR A 358 21.92 -4.01 -23.91
CA TYR A 358 21.78 -3.25 -25.14
C TYR A 358 22.63 -1.98 -25.10
N HIS A 359 23.23 -1.61 -26.23
CA HIS A 359 23.92 -0.32 -26.35
C HIS A 359 23.25 0.50 -27.45
N ALA A 360 22.67 1.63 -27.06
CA ALA A 360 22.05 2.58 -27.96
C ALA A 360 23.12 3.51 -28.56
N TYR A 361 23.24 3.52 -29.89
CA TYR A 361 24.19 4.32 -30.64
C TYR A 361 23.50 5.47 -31.37
N SER A 362 24.26 6.51 -31.77
CA SER A 362 23.73 7.54 -32.66
C SER A 362 23.37 6.93 -34.02
N ASN A 363 22.54 7.65 -34.79
CA ASN A 363 22.17 7.20 -36.14
C ASN A 363 23.40 7.02 -37.04
N GLU A 364 24.40 7.93 -36.99
CA GLU A 364 25.59 7.79 -37.84
C GLU A 364 26.42 6.56 -37.46
N MET A 365 26.52 6.25 -36.17
CA MET A 365 27.23 5.07 -35.69
C MET A 365 26.47 3.79 -36.02
N THR A 366 25.13 3.82 -35.96
CA THR A 366 24.28 2.69 -36.36
C THR A 366 24.45 2.38 -37.85
N ASP A 367 24.38 3.41 -38.71
CA ASP A 367 24.61 3.29 -40.15
C ASP A 367 26.01 2.74 -40.45
N PHE A 368 27.03 3.20 -39.72
CA PHE A 368 28.40 2.71 -39.85
C PHE A 368 28.53 1.23 -39.45
N LEU A 369 27.89 0.81 -38.36
CA LEU A 369 27.89 -0.58 -37.91
C LEU A 369 27.12 -1.50 -38.87
N GLU A 370 26.00 -1.05 -39.42
CA GLU A 370 25.27 -1.77 -40.47
C GLU A 370 26.12 -1.90 -41.75
N PHE A 371 26.80 -0.83 -42.16
CA PHE A 371 27.76 -0.88 -43.27
C PHE A 371 28.82 -1.95 -43.03
N LEU A 372 29.47 -1.97 -41.86
CA LEU A 372 30.47 -2.99 -41.53
C LEU A 372 29.91 -4.42 -41.55
N LYS A 373 28.70 -4.64 -41.04
CA LYS A 373 28.03 -5.96 -41.08
C LYS A 373 27.74 -6.40 -42.52
N SER A 374 27.21 -5.50 -43.35
CA SER A 374 26.91 -5.79 -44.76
C SER A 374 28.19 -6.11 -45.56
N TYR A 375 29.28 -5.39 -45.28
CA TYR A 375 30.58 -5.63 -45.89
C TYR A 375 31.16 -6.99 -45.49
N ALA A 376 31.03 -7.37 -44.22
CA ALA A 376 31.49 -8.67 -43.72
C ALA A 376 30.69 -9.86 -44.28
N GLN A 377 29.38 -9.68 -44.55
CA GLN A 377 28.53 -10.72 -45.15
C GLN A 377 28.73 -10.86 -46.66
N ALA A 378 29.09 -9.79 -47.37
CA ALA A 378 29.37 -9.81 -48.81
C ALA A 378 30.74 -10.47 -49.17
N GLY A 379 31.55 -10.81 -48.17
CA GLY A 379 32.85 -11.48 -48.33
C GLY A 379 32.84 -13.00 -48.06
N GLN A 380 31.68 -13.59 -47.77
CA GLN A 380 31.44 -15.05 -47.77
C GLN A 380 30.72 -15.46 -49.05
#